data_AF-A0A960CR21-F1
#
_entry.id   AF-A0A960CR21-F1
#
_cell.length_a   1.000
_cell.length_b   1.000
_cell.length_c   1.000
_cell.angle_alpha   90.00
_cell.angle_beta   90.00
_cell.angle_gamma   90.00
#
_symmetry.space_group_name_H-M   'P 1'
#
loop_
_entity.id
_entity.type
_entity.pdbx_description
1 polymer ?
#
loop_
_entity_poly.entity_id
_entity_poly.type
_entity_poly.pdbx_seq_one_letter_code
_entity_poly.pdbx_strand_id
1 'polypeptide(L)'
;MDLYFADWSLVSRPDRLKAVGSDAISTPRVPDGTPVLVDNSMRPVEPWCTFLGLYSQNLRRNSVVSYARDALEFGRFLETRGVGVLDVSESDLVAYRADRFASGVSPRSW
;
A
#
# COMPACT_ATOMS: atom_id res chain seq x y z
N MET A 1 -11.10 -2.24 -2.72
CA MET A 1 -9.67 -1.88 -2.90
C MET A 1 -8.84 -2.99 -3.56
N ASP A 2 -7.83 -2.61 -4.36
CA ASP A 2 -6.86 -3.51 -5.02
C ASP A 2 -5.40 -3.07 -4.80
N LEU A 3 -4.46 -4.02 -4.91
CA LEU A 3 -3.03 -3.81 -4.64
C LEU A 3 -2.18 -3.94 -5.91
N TYR A 4 -1.39 -2.90 -6.18
CA TYR A 4 -0.40 -2.85 -7.25
C TYR A 4 1.00 -2.57 -6.69
N PHE A 5 2.01 -2.72 -7.54
CA PHE A 5 3.40 -2.38 -7.22
C PHE A 5 3.96 -1.49 -8.31
N ALA A 6 4.66 -0.43 -7.91
CA ALA A 6 5.35 0.45 -8.85
C ALA A 6 6.41 -0.34 -9.64
N ASP A 7 6.41 -0.19 -10.95
CA ASP A 7 7.40 -0.80 -11.84
C ASP A 7 7.84 0.23 -12.89
N TRP A 8 9.02 0.82 -12.66
CA TRP A 8 9.61 1.81 -13.56
C TRP A 8 10.08 1.21 -14.88
N SER A 9 10.22 -0.12 -15.00
CA SER A 9 10.56 -0.75 -16.28
C SER A 9 9.43 -0.63 -17.30
N LEU A 10 8.18 -0.51 -16.83
CA LEU A 10 6.98 -0.31 -17.66
C LEU A 10 6.78 1.16 -18.06
N VAL A 11 7.50 2.09 -17.43
CA VAL A 11 7.37 3.52 -17.72
C VAL A 11 8.14 3.85 -19.00
N SER A 12 7.42 3.86 -20.12
CA SER A 12 7.92 4.46 -21.36
C SER A 12 8.02 5.97 -21.16
N ARG A 13 9.24 6.54 -21.28
CA ARG A 13 9.44 7.99 -21.30
C ARG A 13 9.56 8.44 -22.76
N PRO A 14 8.47 8.92 -23.38
CA PRO A 14 8.51 9.28 -24.80
C PRO A 14 9.48 10.43 -25.15
N ASP A 15 10.03 11.19 -24.20
CA ASP A 15 10.98 12.28 -24.48
C ASP A 15 12.05 12.47 -23.40
N ARG A 16 13.11 11.65 -23.37
CA ARG A 16 14.30 11.93 -22.55
C ARG A 16 15.26 12.96 -23.15
N LEU A 17 15.00 13.46 -24.36
CA LEU A 17 15.93 14.30 -25.12
C LEU A 17 15.69 15.82 -25.04
N LYS A 18 14.74 16.32 -24.23
CA LYS A 18 14.49 17.78 -24.12
C LYS A 18 14.25 18.30 -22.69
N ALA A 19 14.82 17.69 -21.66
CA ALA A 19 14.92 18.36 -20.36
C ALA A 19 16.22 19.17 -20.30
N VAL A 20 16.18 20.36 -20.89
CA VAL A 20 17.16 21.42 -20.68
C VAL A 20 17.04 21.88 -19.22
N GLY A 21 18.17 21.94 -18.51
CA GLY A 21 18.27 22.57 -17.18
C GLY A 21 18.70 21.59 -16.09
N SER A 22 19.86 21.85 -15.51
CA SER A 22 20.50 21.09 -14.42
C SER A 22 19.81 21.26 -13.06
N ASP A 23 18.49 21.36 -13.02
CA ASP A 23 17.74 21.33 -11.78
C ASP A 23 17.36 19.88 -11.49
N ALA A 24 18.33 19.15 -10.95
CA ALA A 24 18.13 17.88 -10.28
C ALA A 24 17.30 18.11 -9.01
N ILE A 25 16.04 18.54 -9.17
CA ILE A 25 15.05 18.47 -8.12
C ILE A 25 14.86 16.99 -7.86
N SER A 26 15.38 16.52 -6.72
CA SER A 26 15.17 15.17 -6.20
C SER A 26 13.69 15.04 -5.81
N THR A 27 12.80 14.97 -6.80
CA THR A 27 11.44 14.50 -6.56
C THR A 27 11.56 13.15 -5.86
N PRO A 28 10.93 12.94 -4.69
CA PRO A 28 10.93 11.64 -4.02
C PRO A 28 10.41 10.61 -5.02
N ARG A 29 11.32 9.85 -5.59
CA ARG A 29 10.99 8.89 -6.61
C ARG A 29 10.43 7.69 -5.87
N VAL A 30 9.14 7.42 -6.03
CA VAL A 30 8.49 6.20 -5.56
C VAL A 30 9.38 5.02 -5.97
N PRO A 31 10.03 4.29 -5.03
CA PRO A 31 10.94 3.22 -5.38
C PRO A 31 10.27 2.10 -6.19
N ASP A 32 11.03 1.39 -7.02
CA ASP A 32 10.54 0.17 -7.67
C ASP A 32 10.08 -0.86 -6.63
N GLY A 33 8.91 -1.42 -6.88
CA GLY A 33 8.23 -2.34 -5.97
C GLY A 33 7.53 -1.66 -4.81
N THR A 34 7.39 -0.33 -4.79
CA THR A 34 6.55 0.35 -3.79
C THR A 34 5.09 -0.08 -3.98
N PRO A 35 4.43 -0.60 -2.94
CA PRO A 35 3.05 -1.00 -3.04
C PRO A 35 2.11 0.22 -3.10
N VAL A 36 1.12 0.14 -3.96
CA VAL A 36 0.10 1.18 -4.17
C VAL A 36 -1.26 0.52 -4.05
N LEU A 37 -2.01 0.90 -3.01
CA LEU A 37 -3.40 0.50 -2.85
C LEU A 37 -4.30 1.48 -3.59
N VAL A 38 -5.22 0.97 -4.41
CA VAL A 38 -6.11 1.79 -5.22
C VAL A 38 -7.58 1.43 -5.01
N ASP A 39 -8.44 2.44 -5.15
CA ASP A 39 -9.88 2.26 -5.18
C ASP A 39 -10.36 1.75 -6.56
N ASN A 40 -11.67 1.54 -6.68
CA ASN A 40 -12.30 1.05 -7.92
C ASN A 40 -12.15 2.04 -9.10
N SER A 41 -11.77 3.29 -8.84
CA SER A 41 -11.48 4.33 -9.84
C SER A 41 -9.98 4.45 -10.13
N MET A 42 -9.15 3.49 -9.70
CA MET A 42 -7.69 3.51 -9.82
C MET A 42 -7.02 4.70 -9.11
N ARG A 43 -7.66 5.28 -8.09
CA ARG A 43 -7.08 6.37 -7.29
C ARG A 43 -6.33 5.79 -6.10
N PRO A 44 -5.13 6.29 -5.76
CA PRO A 44 -4.42 5.89 -4.54
C PRO A 44 -5.28 6.10 -3.29
N VAL A 45 -5.28 5.11 -2.39
CA VAL A 45 -6.04 5.18 -1.13
C VAL A 45 -5.12 5.64 -0.01
N GLU A 46 -5.40 6.83 0.52
CA GLU A 46 -4.72 7.35 1.70
C GLU A 46 -5.45 6.95 2.99
N PRO A 47 -4.76 6.81 4.13
CA PRO A 47 -3.32 7.02 4.35
C PRO A 47 -2.42 5.81 3.99
N TRP A 48 -2.99 4.75 3.38
CA TRP A 48 -2.25 3.52 3.12
C TRP A 48 -1.04 3.73 2.22
N CYS A 49 -1.19 4.50 1.14
CA CYS A 49 -0.10 4.80 0.21
C CYS A 49 1.03 5.59 0.88
N THR A 50 0.70 6.57 1.72
CA THR A 50 1.70 7.28 2.53
C THR A 50 2.46 6.32 3.45
N PHE A 51 1.74 5.47 4.19
CA PHE A 51 2.36 4.47 5.08
C PHE A 51 3.28 3.52 4.30
N LEU A 52 2.78 2.89 3.24
CA LEU A 52 3.55 1.92 2.45
C LEU A 52 4.75 2.57 1.75
N GLY A 53 4.61 3.81 1.29
CA GLY A 53 5.71 4.58 0.70
C GLY A 53 6.85 4.85 1.69
N LEU A 54 6.54 5.17 2.94
CA LEU A 54 7.55 5.37 3.99
C LEU A 54 8.28 4.07 4.34
N TYR A 55 7.56 2.96 4.48
CA TYR A 55 8.18 1.66 4.78
C TYR A 55 8.99 1.10 3.62
N SER A 56 8.58 1.37 2.37
CA SER A 56 9.30 0.96 1.17
C SER A 56 10.71 1.56 1.08
N GLN A 57 10.95 2.70 1.74
CA GLN A 57 12.26 3.34 1.79
C GLN A 57 13.19 2.74 2.84
N ASN A 58 12.64 2.06 3.85
CA ASN A 58 13.37 1.67 5.06
C ASN A 58 13.47 0.15 5.28
N LEU A 59 12.61 -0.64 4.61
CA LEU A 59 12.54 -2.09 4.79
C LEU A 59 12.96 -2.87 3.56
N ARG A 60 13.27 -4.15 3.78
CA ARG A 60 13.51 -5.11 2.70
C ARG A 60 12.21 -5.36 1.92
N ARG A 61 12.34 -5.56 0.61
CA ARG A 61 11.23 -5.81 -0.33
C ARG A 61 10.23 -6.86 0.17
N ASN A 62 10.71 -8.00 0.68
CA ASN A 62 9.82 -9.06 1.14
C ASN A 62 8.94 -8.62 2.32
N SER A 63 9.48 -7.83 3.26
CA SER A 63 8.72 -7.28 4.38
C SER A 63 7.67 -6.28 3.90
N VAL A 64 8.04 -5.42 2.95
CA VAL A 64 7.13 -4.44 2.33
C VAL A 64 5.97 -5.13 1.61
N VAL A 65 6.25 -6.20 0.87
CA VAL A 65 5.22 -7.01 0.20
C VAL A 65 4.28 -7.68 1.20
N SER A 66 4.80 -8.22 2.31
CA SER A 66 3.96 -8.78 3.37
C SER A 66 3.05 -7.70 3.98
N TYR A 67 3.61 -6.55 4.37
CA TYR A 67 2.82 -5.45 4.94
C TYR A 67 1.78 -4.89 3.97
N ALA A 68 2.07 -4.85 2.68
CA ALA A 68 1.11 -4.43 1.67
C ALA A 68 -0.09 -5.40 1.57
N ARG A 69 0.16 -6.71 1.71
CA ARG A 69 -0.90 -7.73 1.74
C ARG A 69 -1.72 -7.63 3.02
N ASP A 70 -1.08 -7.43 4.16
CA ASP A 70 -1.77 -7.24 5.43
C ASP A 70 -2.64 -5.97 5.42
N ALA A 71 -2.12 -4.88 4.86
CA ALA A 71 -2.87 -3.63 4.66
C ALA A 71 -4.05 -3.80 3.68
N LEU A 72 -3.87 -4.56 2.59
CA LEU A 72 -4.95 -4.88 1.66
C LEU A 72 -6.08 -5.63 2.37
N GLU A 73 -5.72 -6.67 3.12
CA GLU A 73 -6.69 -7.52 3.80
C GLU A 73 -7.46 -6.75 4.87
N PHE A 74 -6.74 -5.99 5.70
CA PHE A 74 -7.36 -5.18 6.73
C PHE A 74 -8.22 -4.07 6.14
N GLY A 75 -7.74 -3.39 5.09
CA GLY A 75 -8.51 -2.36 4.40
C GLY A 75 -9.80 -2.90 3.80
N ARG A 76 -9.79 -4.08 3.17
CA ARG A 76 -10.99 -4.75 2.66
C ARG A 76 -11.96 -5.11 3.78
N PHE A 77 -11.47 -5.62 4.91
CA PHE A 77 -12.31 -5.86 6.07
C PHE A 77 -13.00 -4.57 6.55
N LEU A 78 -12.26 -3.47 6.64
CA LEU A 78 -12.81 -2.16 7.05
C LEU A 78 -13.83 -1.60 6.04
N GLU A 79 -13.62 -1.80 4.73
CA GLU A 79 -14.60 -1.46 3.68
C GLU A 79 -15.95 -2.15 3.95
N THR A 80 -15.96 -3.43 4.37
CA THR A 80 -17.23 -4.14 4.69
C THR A 80 -17.99 -3.54 5.87
N ARG A 81 -17.30 -2.79 6.74
CA ARG A 81 -17.89 -2.14 7.91
C ARG A 81 -18.14 -0.65 7.72
N GLY A 82 -17.72 -0.08 6.59
CA GLY A 82 -17.81 1.35 6.32
C GLY A 82 -16.96 2.21 7.26
N VAL A 83 -15.84 1.66 7.77
CA VAL A 83 -14.95 2.34 8.72
C VAL A 83 -13.66 2.76 8.01
N GLY A 84 -13.26 4.02 8.16
CA GLY A 84 -11.95 4.49 7.70
C GLY A 84 -10.83 3.98 8.61
N VAL A 85 -9.63 3.70 8.06
CA VAL A 85 -8.50 3.22 8.87
C VAL A 85 -8.11 4.16 10.03
N LEU A 86 -8.33 5.47 9.85
CA LEU A 86 -8.07 6.47 10.90
C LEU A 86 -9.16 6.53 11.98
N ASP A 87 -10.31 5.94 11.71
CA ASP A 87 -11.48 5.90 12.61
C ASP A 87 -11.63 4.54 13.31
N VAL A 88 -10.64 3.66 13.16
CA VAL A 88 -10.62 2.31 13.74
C VAL A 88 -10.63 2.38 15.27
N SER A 89 -11.57 1.66 15.87
CA SER A 89 -11.66 1.43 17.30
C SER A 89 -11.09 0.08 17.70
N GLU A 90 -10.92 -0.15 19.02
CA GLU A 90 -10.55 -1.47 19.55
C GLU A 90 -11.54 -2.56 19.13
N SER A 91 -12.83 -2.24 19.07
CA SER A 91 -13.88 -3.19 18.67
C SER A 91 -13.68 -3.67 17.23
N ASP A 92 -13.13 -2.82 16.36
CA ASP A 92 -12.84 -3.16 14.97
C ASP A 92 -11.65 -4.10 14.85
N LEU A 93 -10.63 -3.92 15.69
CA LEU A 93 -9.47 -4.82 15.75
C LEU A 93 -9.84 -6.20 16.28
N VAL A 94 -10.69 -6.26 17.31
CA VAL A 94 -11.20 -7.53 17.86
C VAL A 94 -12.04 -8.27 16.82
N ALA A 95 -12.92 -7.55 16.12
CA ALA A 95 -13.73 -8.12 15.04
C ALA A 95 -12.85 -8.63 13.88
N TYR A 96 -11.83 -7.85 13.48
CA TYR A 96 -10.89 -8.27 12.44
C TYR A 96 -10.15 -9.55 12.83
N ARG A 97 -9.69 -9.64 14.09
CA ARG A 97 -9.05 -10.86 14.60
C ARG A 97 -9.93 -12.09 14.51
N ALA A 98 -11.19 -11.95 14.90
CA ALA A 98 -12.16 -13.03 14.82
C ALA A 98 -12.39 -13.48 13.36
N ASP A 99 -12.49 -12.52 12.44
CA ASP A 99 -12.61 -12.77 11.00
C ASP A 99 -11.39 -13.53 10.42
N ARG A 100 -10.17 -13.13 10.80
CA ARG A 100 -8.94 -13.84 10.39
C ARG A 100 -8.90 -15.28 10.87
N PHE A 101 -9.26 -15.52 12.13
CA PHE A 101 -9.32 -16.89 12.66
C PHE A 101 -10.41 -17.74 12.02
N ALA A 102 -11.59 -17.15 11.76
CA ALA A 102 -12.66 -17.84 11.02
C ALA A 102 -12.22 -18.21 9.59
N SER A 103 -11.35 -17.40 8.99
CA SER A 103 -10.75 -17.65 7.67
C SER A 103 -9.56 -18.62 7.71
N GLY A 104 -9.24 -19.21 8.87
CA GLY A 104 -8.20 -20.24 9.02
C GLY A 104 -6.78 -19.71 9.26
N VAL A 105 -6.60 -18.41 9.52
CA VAL A 105 -5.29 -17.86 9.87
C VAL A 105 -4.82 -18.42 11.22
N SER A 106 -3.58 -18.88 11.28
CA SER A 106 -3.03 -19.45 12.52
C SER A 106 -2.78 -18.35 13.58
N PRO A 107 -2.79 -18.68 14.88
CA PRO A 107 -2.46 -17.72 15.94
C PRO A 107 -1.07 -17.08 15.83
N ARG A 108 -0.13 -17.69 15.11
CA ARG A 108 1.23 -17.15 14.88
C ARG A 108 1.31 -16.23 13.66
N SER A 109 0.30 -16.27 12.79
CA SER A 109 0.22 -15.51 11.55
C SER A 109 -0.75 -14.33 11.68
N TRP A 110 -1.45 -14.24 12.81
CA TRP A 110 -2.17 -13.05 13.26
C TRP A 110 -1.20 -12.05 13.89
#